data_AF-A0A3B0XB82-F1
#
_entry.id   AF-A0A3B0XB82-F1
#
_cell.length_a   1.000
_cell.length_b   1.000
_cell.length_c   1.000
_cell.angle_alpha   90.00
_cell.angle_beta   90.00
_cell.angle_gamma   90.00
#
_symmetry.space_group_name_H-M   'P 1'
#
loop_
_entity.id
_entity.type
_entity.pdbx_description
1 polymer ?
#
loop_
_entity_poly.entity_id
_entity_poly.type
_entity_poly.pdbx_seq_one_letter_code
_entity_poly.pdbx_strand_id
1 'polypeptide(L)'
;MPEEVKHNQRHWTSCPELQETTQSETDLSGVKFGKFTVIGRYRKTKRRGIIWVVRCECGHFESRFTRSVRNPHNFGDRCEACRAIANEKRRAIRKTVKYGTVIDVREL
;
A
#
# COMPACT_ATOMS: atom_id res chain seq x y z
N MET A 1 -30.73 -11.04 8.73
CA MET A 1 -30.03 -9.73 8.81
C MET A 1 -28.61 -10.00 8.35
N PRO A 2 -28.19 -9.68 7.11
CA PRO A 2 -26.84 -10.02 6.69
C PRO A 2 -25.85 -9.16 7.47
N GLU A 3 -24.97 -9.84 8.19
CA GLU A 3 -23.93 -9.28 9.03
C GLU A 3 -23.10 -8.27 8.25
N GLU A 4 -22.87 -7.09 8.84
CA GLU A 4 -21.90 -6.12 8.32
C GLU A 4 -20.53 -6.80 8.23
N VAL A 5 -20.15 -7.20 7.01
CA VAL A 5 -18.82 -7.73 6.77
C VAL A 5 -17.84 -6.62 7.10
N LYS A 6 -17.14 -6.76 8.23
CA LYS A 6 -16.03 -5.88 8.60
C LYS A 6 -14.92 -6.09 7.59
N HIS A 7 -15.01 -5.43 6.44
CA HIS A 7 -13.96 -5.40 5.42
C HIS A 7 -12.76 -4.62 5.96
N ASN A 8 -11.96 -5.30 6.78
CA ASN A 8 -10.60 -4.88 7.16
C ASN A 8 -9.59 -5.25 6.05
N GLN A 9 -10.05 -5.79 4.93
CA GLN A 9 -9.22 -6.16 3.80
C GLN A 9 -8.76 -4.89 3.07
N ARG A 10 -7.49 -4.51 3.30
CA ARG A 10 -6.82 -3.37 2.67
C ARG A 10 -5.89 -3.79 1.53
N HIS A 11 -5.90 -5.08 1.18
CA HIS A 11 -4.93 -5.73 0.33
C HIS A 11 -5.66 -6.66 -0.64
N TRP A 12 -5.30 -6.61 -1.92
CA TRP A 12 -5.86 -7.46 -2.97
C TRP A 12 -4.77 -7.93 -3.93
N THR A 13 -4.94 -9.12 -4.50
CA THR A 13 -4.08 -9.68 -5.56
C THR A 13 -4.52 -9.24 -6.95
N SER A 14 -5.79 -8.85 -7.10
CA SER A 14 -6.36 -8.24 -8.30
C SER A 14 -6.91 -6.84 -7.98
N CYS A 15 -7.14 -6.01 -8.99
CA CYS A 15 -7.73 -4.70 -8.78
C CYS A 15 -9.17 -4.86 -8.28
N PRO A 16 -9.55 -4.30 -7.13
CA PRO A 16 -10.94 -4.29 -6.68
C PRO A 16 -11.78 -3.31 -7.51
N GLU A 17 -13.09 -3.36 -7.32
CA GLU A 17 -14.05 -2.44 -7.94
C GLU A 17 -13.77 -0.98 -7.52
N LEU A 18 -13.82 -0.08 -8.50
CA LEU A 18 -13.51 1.33 -8.34
C LEU A 18 -14.78 2.16 -8.47
N GLN A 19 -14.85 3.24 -7.70
CA GLN A 19 -15.91 4.24 -7.81
C GLN A 19 -15.51 5.33 -8.79
N GLU A 20 -16.51 5.84 -9.52
CA GLU A 20 -16.34 6.98 -10.41
C GLU A 20 -15.96 8.25 -9.64
N THR A 21 -15.18 9.09 -10.32
CA THR A 21 -14.82 10.40 -9.78
C THR A 21 -15.88 11.43 -10.11
N THR A 22 -16.41 12.13 -9.11
CA THR A 22 -17.26 13.30 -9.37
C THR A 22 -16.42 14.49 -9.87
N GLN A 23 -17.03 15.36 -10.67
CA GLN A 23 -16.38 16.49 -11.34
C GLN A 23 -15.80 17.55 -10.37
N SER A 24 -16.27 17.60 -9.13
CA SER A 24 -15.83 18.56 -8.11
C SER A 24 -14.68 18.06 -7.22
N GLU A 25 -14.27 16.80 -7.34
CA GLU A 25 -13.23 16.22 -6.50
C GLU A 25 -11.94 16.03 -7.28
N THR A 26 -10.80 16.48 -6.72
CA THR A 26 -9.49 16.26 -7.35
C THR A 26 -9.25 14.78 -7.64
N ASP A 27 -9.07 14.44 -8.91
CA ASP A 27 -8.63 13.11 -9.30
C ASP A 27 -7.14 12.93 -9.01
N LEU A 28 -6.78 11.82 -8.37
CA LEU A 28 -5.40 11.44 -8.07
C LEU A 28 -5.00 10.18 -8.82
N SER A 29 -5.83 9.68 -9.73
CA SER A 29 -5.51 8.54 -10.59
C SER A 29 -4.23 8.80 -11.39
N GLY A 30 -3.36 7.80 -11.50
CA GLY A 30 -2.05 7.92 -12.15
C GLY A 30 -0.94 8.52 -11.29
N VAL A 31 -1.25 9.14 -10.14
CA VAL A 31 -0.21 9.67 -9.24
C VAL A 31 0.68 8.54 -8.73
N LYS A 32 2.00 8.77 -8.75
CA LYS A 32 3.01 7.84 -8.23
C LYS A 32 3.59 8.37 -6.94
N PHE A 33 3.77 7.50 -5.96
CA PHE A 33 4.48 7.78 -4.71
C PHE A 33 5.03 6.47 -4.13
N GLY A 34 6.21 6.51 -3.52
CA GLY A 34 6.85 5.29 -3.05
C GLY A 34 6.97 4.23 -4.15
N LYS A 35 6.44 3.03 -3.87
CA LYS A 35 6.32 1.89 -4.80
C LYS A 35 4.93 1.74 -5.38
N PHE A 36 4.10 2.76 -5.27
CA PHE A 36 2.69 2.72 -5.62
C PHE A 36 2.34 3.63 -6.80
N THR A 37 1.39 3.18 -7.61
CA THR A 37 0.65 3.99 -8.59
C THR A 37 -0.82 4.00 -8.20
N VAL A 38 -1.46 5.17 -8.10
CA VAL A 38 -2.89 5.28 -7.80
C VAL A 38 -3.69 4.84 -9.03
N ILE A 39 -4.62 3.90 -8.83
CA ILE A 39 -5.47 3.35 -9.91
C ILE A 39 -6.82 4.06 -9.97
N GLY A 40 -7.43 4.33 -8.82
CA GLY A 40 -8.73 5.01 -8.76
C GLY A 40 -9.31 5.08 -7.36
N ARG A 41 -10.53 5.61 -7.24
CA ARG A 41 -11.23 5.73 -5.95
C ARG A 41 -11.82 4.38 -5.54
N TYR A 42 -11.67 4.02 -4.27
CA TYR A 42 -12.32 2.84 -3.69
C TYR A 42 -13.65 3.21 -3.03
N ARG A 43 -13.59 4.13 -2.06
CA ARG A 43 -14.76 4.63 -1.34
C ARG A 43 -14.46 5.95 -0.65
N LYS A 44 -15.51 6.72 -0.35
CA LYS A 44 -15.44 7.90 0.50
C LYS A 44 -15.90 7.57 1.91
N THR A 45 -15.13 7.98 2.92
CA THR A 45 -15.51 7.84 4.33
C THR A 45 -15.98 9.18 4.87
N LYS A 46 -16.99 9.17 5.77
CA LYS A 46 -17.53 10.39 6.39
C LYS A 46 -16.46 11.20 7.17
N ARG A 47 -15.51 10.52 7.83
CA ARG A 47 -14.51 11.15 8.71
C ARG A 47 -13.10 11.26 8.13
N ARG A 48 -12.63 10.26 7.35
CA ARG A 48 -11.22 10.15 6.95
C ARG A 48 -10.97 10.54 5.50
N GLY A 49 -12.01 10.99 4.79
CA GLY A 49 -11.95 11.40 3.39
C GLY A 49 -11.99 10.22 2.41
N ILE A 50 -11.47 10.47 1.21
CA ILE A 50 -11.43 9.52 0.09
C ILE A 50 -10.33 8.48 0.31
N ILE A 51 -10.68 7.22 0.04
CA ILE A 51 -9.76 6.08 -0.02
C ILE A 51 -9.52 5.75 -1.48
N TRP A 52 -8.25 5.63 -1.84
CA TRP A 52 -7.75 5.30 -3.17
C TRP A 52 -7.22 3.89 -3.22
N VAL A 53 -7.48 3.20 -4.32
CA VAL A 53 -6.78 1.97 -4.67
C VAL A 53 -5.45 2.33 -5.29
N VAL A 54 -4.39 1.71 -4.79
CA VAL A 54 -3.04 1.86 -5.31
C VAL A 54 -2.49 0.50 -5.71
N ARG A 55 -1.75 0.43 -6.82
CA ARG A 55 -1.04 -0.76 -7.27
C ARG A 55 0.43 -0.64 -6.93
N CYS A 56 0.97 -1.62 -6.21
CA CYS A 56 2.39 -1.74 -5.93
C CYS A 56 3.14 -2.26 -7.16
N GLU A 57 4.41 -1.92 -7.31
CA GLU A 57 5.29 -2.46 -8.36
C GLU A 57 5.30 -4.00 -8.41
N CYS A 58 5.08 -4.68 -7.27
CA CYS A 58 5.00 -6.14 -7.21
C CYS A 58 3.67 -6.73 -7.73
N GLY A 59 2.72 -5.88 -8.14
CA GLY A 59 1.40 -6.30 -8.64
C GLY A 59 0.27 -6.30 -7.62
N HIS A 60 0.56 -6.28 -6.31
CA HIS A 60 -0.48 -6.22 -5.27
C HIS A 60 -1.16 -4.85 -5.21
N PHE A 61 -2.44 -4.84 -4.85
CA PHE A 61 -3.23 -3.64 -4.68
C PHE A 61 -3.50 -3.37 -3.21
N GLU A 62 -3.52 -2.09 -2.83
CA GLU A 62 -3.86 -1.67 -1.49
C GLU A 62 -4.73 -0.43 -1.45
N SER A 63 -5.32 -0.17 -0.28
CA SER A 63 -6.04 1.07 -0.02
C SER A 63 -5.15 2.10 0.68
N ARG A 64 -5.20 3.36 0.23
CA ARG A 64 -4.52 4.50 0.86
C ARG A 64 -5.44 5.71 0.92
N PHE A 65 -5.37 6.46 2.03
CA PHE A 65 -6.12 7.71 2.15
C PHE A 65 -5.48 8.80 1.29
N THR A 66 -6.26 9.80 0.86
CA THR A 66 -5.75 11.00 0.16
C THR A 66 -4.52 11.61 0.84
N ARG A 67 -4.52 11.71 2.18
CA ARG A 67 -3.38 12.23 2.95
C ARG A 67 -2.10 11.42 2.79
N SER A 68 -2.21 10.11 2.57
CA SER A 68 -1.06 9.24 2.34
C SER A 68 -0.51 9.39 0.93
N VAL A 69 -1.39 9.55 -0.07
CA VAL A 69 -0.99 9.78 -1.47
C VAL A 69 -0.27 11.11 -1.62
N ARG A 70 -0.75 12.16 -0.94
CA ARG A 70 -0.19 13.52 -1.02
C ARG A 70 1.01 13.78 -0.10
N ASN A 71 1.38 12.83 0.77
CA ASN A 71 2.49 13.04 1.71
C ASN A 71 3.84 12.85 1.00
N PRO A 72 4.66 13.91 0.82
CA PRO A 72 5.95 13.80 0.15
C PRO A 72 6.94 12.89 0.90
N HIS A 73 6.74 12.68 2.21
CA HIS A 73 7.58 11.80 3.02
C HIS A 73 7.30 10.30 2.80
N ASN A 74 6.29 9.94 1.99
CA ASN A 74 5.96 8.55 1.68
C ASN A 74 6.77 7.96 0.49
N PHE A 75 7.94 8.53 0.19
CA PHE A 75 8.83 8.08 -0.90
C PHE A 75 9.35 6.64 -0.75
N GLY A 76 9.27 6.05 0.45
CA GLY A 76 9.65 4.66 0.72
C GLY A 76 8.47 3.69 0.85
N ASP A 77 7.24 4.19 0.72
CA ASP A 77 6.04 3.44 1.05
C ASP A 77 5.79 2.31 0.05
N ARG A 78 5.31 1.17 0.53
CA ARG A 78 5.13 -0.07 -0.27
C ARG A 78 4.04 -0.95 0.32
N CYS A 79 3.60 -1.95 -0.45
CA CYS A 79 2.61 -2.90 0.03
C CYS A 79 3.13 -3.70 1.22
N GLU A 80 2.23 -4.27 1.99
CA GLU A 80 2.51 -5.09 3.16
C GLU A 80 3.44 -6.26 2.81
N ALA A 81 3.21 -6.95 1.68
CA ALA A 81 4.07 -8.04 1.22
C ALA A 81 5.52 -7.56 0.99
N CYS A 82 5.72 -6.50 0.20
CA CYS A 82 7.06 -5.94 -0.04
C CYS A 82 7.69 -5.38 1.25
N ARG A 83 6.88 -4.92 2.20
CA ARG A 83 7.34 -4.42 3.50
C ARG A 83 7.81 -5.55 4.39
N ALA A 84 7.12 -6.68 4.40
CA ALA A 84 7.52 -7.88 5.12
C ALA A 84 8.89 -8.38 4.63
N ILE A 85 9.04 -8.58 3.31
CA ILE A 85 10.31 -9.00 2.69
C ILE A 85 11.44 -8.02 3.04
N ALA A 86 11.20 -6.71 2.90
CA ALA A 86 12.21 -5.71 3.23
C ALA A 86 12.58 -5.70 4.73
N ASN A 87 11.61 -5.94 5.62
CA ASN A 87 11.86 -6.02 7.05
C ASN A 87 12.66 -7.26 7.43
N GLU A 88 12.40 -8.39 6.79
CA GLU A 88 13.16 -9.61 6.98
C GLU A 88 14.62 -9.44 6.56
N LYS A 89 14.87 -8.89 5.36
CA LYS A 89 16.23 -8.56 4.90
C LYS A 89 16.97 -7.64 5.87
N ARG A 90 16.29 -6.60 6.39
CA ARG A 90 16.87 -5.71 7.41
C ARG A 90 17.18 -6.45 8.71
N ARG A 91 16.32 -7.38 9.15
CA ARG A 91 16.55 -8.19 10.36
C ARG A 91 17.74 -9.13 10.17
N ALA A 92 17.88 -9.75 9.01
CA ALA A 92 19.04 -10.58 8.67
C ALA A 92 20.33 -9.75 8.74
N ILE A 93 20.40 -8.60 8.06
CA ILE A 93 21.56 -7.69 8.11
C ILE A 93 21.89 -7.29 9.56
N ARG A 94 20.88 -6.91 10.36
CA ARG A 94 21.09 -6.54 11.77
C ARG A 94 21.69 -7.68 12.59
N LYS A 95 21.26 -8.93 12.35
CA LYS A 95 21.84 -10.11 13.01
C LYS A 95 23.28 -10.34 12.56
N THR A 96 23.57 -10.22 11.26
CA THR A 96 24.93 -10.33 10.72
C THR A 96 25.87 -9.31 11.35
N VAL A 97 25.45 -8.04 11.42
CA VAL A 97 26.24 -6.97 12.03
C VAL A 97 26.43 -7.20 13.54
N LYS A 98 25.41 -7.68 14.25
CA LYS A 98 25.46 -7.86 15.71
C LYS A 98 26.23 -9.11 16.16
N TYR A 99 26.10 -10.21 15.43
CA TYR A 99 26.57 -11.53 15.86
C TYR A 99 27.64 -12.14 14.94
N GLY A 100 28.03 -11.47 13.85
CA GLY A 100 28.99 -11.98 12.88
C GLY A 100 28.47 -13.14 12.02
N THR A 101 27.17 -13.46 12.09
CA THR A 101 26.56 -14.56 11.32
C THR A 101 26.32 -14.14 9.88
N VAL A 102 26.97 -14.80 8.92
CA VAL A 102 26.67 -14.60 7.48
C VAL A 102 25.32 -15.25 7.17
N ILE A 103 24.33 -14.44 6.77
CA ILE A 103 23.02 -14.91 6.32
C ILE A 103 22.92 -14.52 4.84
N ASP A 104 22.73 -15.49 3.95
CA ASP A 104 22.48 -15.18 2.53
C ASP A 104 21.09 -14.55 2.39
N VAL A 105 21.06 -13.28 2.02
CA VAL A 105 19.82 -12.49 1.86
C VAL A 105 19.23 -12.57 0.45
N ARG A 106 19.86 -13.31 -0.47
CA ARG A 106 19.41 -13.50 -1.85
C ARG A 106 18.34 -14.58 -1.99
N GLU A 107 18.25 -15.48 -1.02
CA GLU A 107 17.24 -16.55 -0.95
C GLU A 107 15.96 -16.14 -0.20
N LEU A 108 15.87 -14.87 0.25
CA LEU A 108 14.72 -14.25 0.92
C LEU A 108 13.97 -13.29 -0.02
#